data_AF-R1FEF1-F1
#
_entry.id   AF-R1FEF1-F1
#
_cell.length_a   1.000
_cell.length_b   1.000
_cell.length_c   1.000
_cell.angle_alpha   90.00
_cell.angle_beta   90.00
_cell.angle_gamma   90.00
#
_symmetry.space_group_name_H-M   'P 1'
#
loop_
_entity.id
_entity.type
_entity.pdbx_description
1 polymer ?
#
loop_
_entity_poly.entity_id
_entity_poly.type
_entity_poly.pdbx_seq_one_letter_code
_entity_poly.pdbx_strand_id
1 'polypeptide(L)'
;MSAPSASAAATVSPRRELTSQCICPAALWGVRCRRQRVYSGCPFTHEVPPLARIHYDALRLERIARLQAENAAKVRSAKLAPRPPAPVGDHIERLRAEAVVQYDTDAHPLGQLIAAVLECMPGEALSALHLRPLPEEPPLCPTLLHAFRLNGRKLPSEFTNLMGRGRNRKLLAKLWASAAYRRWLDGYDAWVRAVVLPAAGGDAIYYQRPPTLRVAMPSVAATIGIHRDADYPRHQPAEINWWCPLVDVADSSALWLESAPGRGDFAPRALRVGEALRFNGSLCRHHTVANQSGTTRVSFDLRAIPAAAVVGEPPERIGDYDVAFMAP
;
A
#
# COMPACT_ATOMS: atom_id res chain seq x y z
N MET A 1 -83.51 17.48 15.56
CA MET A 1 -82.60 18.08 14.57
C MET A 1 -81.37 17.21 14.50
N SER A 2 -81.32 16.34 13.50
CA SER A 2 -80.25 15.40 13.23
C SER A 2 -79.73 15.72 11.83
N ALA A 3 -78.42 15.94 11.70
CA ALA A 3 -77.74 16.02 10.42
C ALA A 3 -76.34 15.38 10.56
N PRO A 4 -75.97 14.44 9.68
CA PRO A 4 -74.64 13.81 9.67
C PRO A 4 -73.69 14.58 8.74
N SER A 5 -72.38 14.57 9.04
CA SER A 5 -71.35 15.21 8.22
C SER A 5 -70.40 14.18 7.60
N ALA A 6 -70.63 13.98 6.30
CA ALA A 6 -69.76 13.61 5.18
C ALA A 6 -68.47 12.78 5.40
N SER A 7 -68.54 11.56 4.87
CA SER A 7 -67.42 10.77 4.34
C SER A 7 -66.85 11.41 3.07
N ALA A 8 -65.54 11.66 3.03
CA ALA A 8 -64.81 11.98 1.80
C ALA A 8 -63.99 10.77 1.34
N ALA A 9 -64.37 10.25 0.18
CA ALA A 9 -63.68 9.18 -0.54
C ALA A 9 -62.24 9.59 -0.91
N ALA A 10 -61.27 8.80 -0.46
CA ALA A 10 -59.90 8.86 -0.96
C ALA A 10 -59.82 8.17 -2.31
N THR A 11 -59.51 8.94 -3.34
CA THR A 11 -59.23 8.50 -4.71
C THR A 11 -57.98 7.63 -4.75
N VAL A 12 -58.17 6.33 -5.01
CA VAL A 12 -57.09 5.41 -5.37
C VAL A 12 -56.58 5.79 -6.76
N SER A 13 -55.35 6.30 -6.81
CA SER A 13 -54.65 6.59 -8.06
C SER A 13 -54.28 5.27 -8.76
N PRO A 14 -54.52 5.13 -10.09
CA PRO A 14 -54.24 3.89 -10.80
C PRO A 14 -52.72 3.65 -10.87
N ARG A 15 -52.29 2.47 -10.39
CA ARG A 15 -50.94 1.95 -10.57
C ARG A 15 -50.60 1.98 -12.07
N ARG A 16 -49.61 2.79 -12.45
CA ARG A 16 -48.94 2.67 -13.75
C ARG A 16 -48.30 1.29 -13.83
N GLU A 17 -48.72 0.50 -14.81
CA GLU A 17 -48.02 -0.69 -15.26
C GLU A 17 -46.60 -0.29 -15.73
N LEU A 18 -45.58 -0.84 -15.05
CA LEU A 18 -44.16 -0.65 -15.36
C LEU A 18 -43.75 -1.64 -16.47
N THR A 19 -43.84 -1.22 -17.73
CA THR A 19 -43.22 -1.92 -18.86
C THR A 19 -41.72 -1.56 -18.94
N SER A 20 -40.85 -2.57 -18.93
CA SER A 20 -39.37 -2.50 -18.90
C SER A 20 -38.76 -1.79 -17.68
N GLN A 21 -38.34 -2.54 -16.66
CA GLN A 21 -37.50 -1.97 -15.61
C GLN A 21 -36.12 -1.63 -16.19
N CYS A 22 -35.80 -0.35 -16.33
CA CYS A 22 -34.46 0.11 -16.72
C CYS A 22 -33.41 -0.47 -15.77
N ILE A 23 -32.27 -0.92 -16.31
CA ILE A 23 -31.14 -1.46 -15.53
C ILE A 23 -30.48 -0.33 -14.74
N CYS A 24 -30.16 -0.59 -13.48
CA CYS A 24 -29.47 0.35 -12.63
C CYS A 24 -28.08 0.63 -13.22
N PRO A 25 -27.71 1.90 -13.50
CA PRO A 25 -26.38 2.21 -14.02
C PRO A 25 -25.26 1.67 -13.11
N ALA A 26 -25.46 1.71 -11.79
CA ALA A 26 -24.48 1.15 -10.86
C ALA A 26 -24.31 -0.37 -11.03
N ALA A 27 -25.40 -1.11 -11.21
CA ALA A 27 -25.36 -2.55 -11.46
C ALA A 27 -24.70 -2.88 -12.80
N LEU A 28 -25.03 -2.10 -13.84
CA LEU A 28 -24.48 -2.23 -15.19
C LEU A 28 -22.96 -2.05 -15.20
N TRP A 29 -22.47 -1.03 -14.48
CA TRP A 29 -21.04 -0.76 -14.30
C TRP A 29 -20.35 -1.60 -13.22
N GLY A 30 -21.07 -2.53 -12.57
CA GLY A 30 -20.51 -3.40 -11.52
C GLY A 30 -20.03 -2.62 -10.28
N VAL A 31 -20.63 -1.47 -10.00
CA VAL A 31 -20.33 -0.61 -8.84
C VAL A 31 -21.51 -0.57 -7.86
N ARG A 32 -21.23 -0.20 -6.60
CA ARG A 32 -22.24 -0.21 -5.55
C ARG A 32 -23.31 0.86 -5.79
N CYS A 33 -24.57 0.45 -5.88
CA CYS A 33 -25.70 1.37 -6.00
C CYS A 33 -25.93 2.12 -4.67
N ARG A 34 -25.74 3.44 -4.67
CA ARG A 34 -26.01 4.27 -3.48
C ARG A 34 -27.50 4.35 -3.13
N ARG A 35 -28.38 4.21 -4.13
CA ARG A 35 -29.85 4.30 -3.94
C ARG A 35 -30.42 3.13 -3.14
N GLN A 36 -29.84 1.93 -3.25
CA GLN A 36 -30.18 0.79 -2.39
C GLN A 36 -29.88 1.03 -0.90
N ARG A 37 -29.03 2.01 -0.55
CA ARG A 37 -28.58 2.24 0.83
C ARG A 37 -29.30 3.41 1.51
N VAL A 38 -29.88 4.33 0.74
CA VAL A 38 -30.44 5.60 1.24
C VAL A 38 -31.96 5.66 1.10
N TYR A 39 -32.52 4.96 0.12
CA TYR A 39 -33.96 4.86 -0.11
C TYR A 39 -34.40 3.40 0.05
N SER A 40 -35.69 3.16 0.30
CA SER A 40 -36.34 1.84 0.49
C SER A 40 -36.35 0.95 -0.77
N GLY A 41 -35.26 0.97 -1.54
CA GLY A 41 -35.10 0.29 -2.81
C GLY A 41 -34.54 1.22 -3.89
N CYS A 42 -33.81 0.66 -4.83
CA CYS A 42 -33.50 1.38 -6.07
C CYS A 42 -34.62 1.10 -7.08
N PRO A 43 -35.16 2.13 -7.77
CA PRO A 43 -36.28 1.96 -8.71
C PRO A 43 -35.88 1.23 -10.01
N PHE A 44 -34.65 0.74 -10.11
CA PHE A 44 -34.06 0.11 -11.28
C PHE A 44 -33.64 -1.33 -10.99
N THR A 45 -33.75 -2.22 -11.98
CA THR A 45 -33.31 -3.61 -11.81
C THR A 45 -31.78 -3.69 -11.63
N HIS A 46 -31.33 -4.60 -10.78
CA HIS A 46 -29.91 -4.92 -10.59
C HIS A 46 -29.51 -6.21 -11.30
N GLU A 47 -30.48 -6.87 -11.95
CA GLU A 47 -30.26 -8.02 -12.79
C GLU A 47 -29.74 -7.52 -14.15
N VAL A 48 -28.46 -7.80 -14.40
CA VAL A 48 -27.79 -7.39 -15.63
C VAL A 48 -27.74 -8.62 -16.55
N PRO A 49 -28.35 -8.57 -17.75
CA PRO A 49 -28.30 -9.67 -18.69
C PRO A 49 -26.85 -10.09 -19.01
N PRO A 50 -26.56 -11.38 -19.22
CA PRO A 50 -25.19 -11.88 -19.44
C PRO A 50 -24.42 -11.15 -20.55
N LEU A 51 -25.07 -10.88 -21.68
CA LEU A 51 -24.46 -10.14 -22.80
C LEU A 51 -24.10 -8.70 -22.43
N ALA A 52 -24.96 -8.03 -21.66
CA ALA A 52 -24.67 -6.69 -21.14
C ALA A 52 -23.53 -6.71 -20.12
N ARG A 53 -23.45 -7.75 -19.28
CA ARG A 53 -22.36 -7.93 -18.33
C ARG A 53 -21.01 -8.05 -19.04
N ILE A 54 -20.91 -8.92 -20.05
CA ILE A 54 -19.69 -9.10 -20.86
C ILE A 54 -19.25 -7.77 -21.47
N HIS A 55 -20.19 -7.04 -22.10
CA HIS A 55 -19.89 -5.77 -22.73
C HIS A 55 -19.40 -4.70 -21.75
N TYR A 56 -20.09 -4.52 -20.62
CA TYR A 56 -19.73 -3.49 -19.64
C TYR A 56 -18.49 -3.84 -18.81
N ASP A 57 -18.19 -5.11 -18.60
CA ASP A 57 -16.94 -5.53 -17.98
C ASP A 57 -15.74 -5.24 -18.89
N ALA A 58 -15.87 -5.46 -20.21
CA ALA A 58 -14.85 -5.07 -21.18
C ALA A 58 -14.62 -3.55 -21.18
N LEU A 59 -15.69 -2.75 -21.27
CA LEU A 59 -15.60 -1.28 -21.18
C LEU A 59 -14.99 -0.79 -19.86
N ARG A 60 -15.26 -1.51 -18.76
CA ARG A 60 -14.67 -1.21 -17.45
C ARG A 60 -13.15 -1.48 -17.44
N LEU A 61 -12.70 -2.59 -18.02
CA LEU A 61 -11.27 -2.90 -18.15
C LEU A 61 -10.56 -1.87 -19.03
N GLU A 62 -11.15 -1.49 -20.16
CA GLU A 62 -10.63 -0.42 -21.02
C GLU A 62 -10.55 0.92 -20.28
N ARG A 63 -11.59 1.27 -19.51
CA ARG A 63 -11.58 2.49 -18.68
C ARG A 63 -10.49 2.43 -17.61
N ILE A 64 -10.25 1.28 -16.98
CA ILE A 64 -9.16 1.10 -16.01
C ILE A 64 -7.80 1.29 -16.71
N ALA A 65 -7.59 0.63 -17.86
CA ALA A 65 -6.37 0.78 -18.65
C ALA A 65 -6.14 2.23 -19.09
N ARG A 66 -7.19 2.93 -19.52
CA ARG A 66 -7.14 4.35 -19.87
C ARG A 66 -6.80 5.22 -18.67
N LEU A 67 -7.45 5.02 -17.52
CA LEU A 67 -7.13 5.75 -16.29
C LEU A 67 -5.70 5.47 -15.82
N GLN A 68 -5.20 4.25 -15.98
CA GLN A 68 -3.81 3.90 -15.72
C GLN A 68 -2.86 4.64 -16.67
N ALA A 69 -3.18 4.71 -17.97
CA ALA A 69 -2.41 5.45 -18.96
C ALA A 69 -2.44 6.97 -18.73
N GLU A 70 -3.61 7.54 -18.41
CA GLU A 70 -3.79 8.95 -18.06
C GLU A 70 -3.05 9.29 -16.76
N ASN A 71 -3.09 8.43 -15.75
CA ASN A 71 -2.29 8.61 -14.53
C ASN A 71 -0.80 8.51 -14.86
N ALA A 72 -0.37 7.57 -15.69
CA ALA A 72 1.00 7.48 -16.15
C ALA A 72 1.44 8.73 -16.96
N ALA A 73 0.53 9.37 -17.70
CA ALA A 73 0.78 10.60 -18.43
C ALA A 73 0.80 11.83 -17.49
N LYS A 74 -0.10 11.92 -16.52
CA LYS A 74 -0.11 12.97 -15.48
C LYS A 74 1.13 12.90 -14.59
N VAL A 75 1.61 11.70 -14.28
CA VAL A 75 2.90 11.49 -13.59
C VAL A 75 4.07 11.99 -14.45
N ARG A 76 3.99 11.90 -15.79
CA ARG A 76 4.99 12.49 -16.69
C ARG A 76 4.89 14.01 -16.75
N SER A 77 3.70 14.59 -16.70
CA SER A 77 3.49 16.04 -16.87
C SER A 77 3.57 16.85 -15.57
N ALA A 78 3.44 16.23 -14.39
CA ALA A 78 3.44 16.92 -13.10
C ALA A 78 4.82 17.00 -12.43
N LYS A 79 5.87 16.39 -12.99
CA LYS A 79 7.22 16.53 -12.45
C LYS A 79 7.82 17.83 -12.95
N LEU A 80 8.14 18.76 -12.03
CA LEU A 80 9.25 19.68 -12.24
C LEU A 80 10.42 18.85 -12.81
N ALA A 81 11.14 19.41 -13.78
CA ALA A 81 12.38 18.82 -14.25
C ALA A 81 13.20 18.45 -13.00
N PRO A 82 13.58 17.18 -12.82
CA PRO A 82 14.30 16.77 -11.63
C PRO A 82 15.51 17.66 -11.46
N ARG A 83 15.69 18.22 -10.26
CA ARG A 83 16.98 18.80 -9.92
C ARG A 83 18.00 17.66 -10.08
N PRO A 84 19.09 17.84 -10.85
CA PRO A 84 20.14 16.84 -10.87
C PRO A 84 20.60 16.65 -9.43
N PRO A 85 20.69 15.40 -8.95
CA PRO A 85 21.11 15.14 -7.58
C PRO A 85 22.50 15.73 -7.37
N ALA A 86 22.75 16.24 -6.17
CA ALA A 86 24.12 16.64 -5.83
C ALA A 86 25.02 15.40 -5.96
N PRO A 87 26.20 15.52 -6.58
CA PRO A 87 27.12 14.40 -6.68
C PRO A 87 27.49 13.92 -5.27
N VAL A 88 27.50 12.61 -5.09
CA VAL A 88 28.01 11.95 -3.88
C VAL A 88 29.36 11.32 -4.20
N GLY A 89 30.21 11.12 -3.19
CA GLY A 89 31.50 10.47 -3.42
C GLY A 89 31.35 9.01 -3.88
N ASP A 90 32.33 8.49 -4.62
CA ASP A 90 32.32 7.14 -5.18
C ASP A 90 32.03 6.03 -4.14
N HIS A 91 32.40 6.26 -2.89
CA HIS A 91 32.11 5.35 -1.79
C HIS A 91 30.59 5.18 -1.58
N ILE A 92 29.80 6.25 -1.69
CA ILE A 92 28.34 6.19 -1.58
C ILE A 92 27.73 5.49 -2.78
N GLU A 93 28.23 5.74 -3.99
CA GLU A 93 27.75 5.02 -5.17
C GLU A 93 27.99 3.52 -5.05
N ARG A 94 29.14 3.09 -4.51
CA ARG A 94 29.39 1.67 -4.21
C ARG A 94 28.44 1.11 -3.14
N LEU A 95 28.14 1.88 -2.09
CA LEU A 95 27.19 1.46 -1.04
C LEU A 95 25.74 1.39 -1.54
N ARG A 96 25.39 2.13 -2.59
CA ARG A 96 24.07 2.09 -3.22
C ARG A 96 23.96 1.10 -4.36
N ALA A 97 25.08 0.53 -4.81
CA ALA A 97 25.06 -0.53 -5.80
C ALA A 97 24.17 -1.67 -5.32
N GLU A 98 23.37 -2.18 -6.26
CA GLU A 98 22.39 -3.22 -5.99
C GLU A 98 23.09 -4.45 -5.39
N ALA A 99 22.64 -4.88 -4.23
CA ALA A 99 23.16 -6.06 -3.55
C ALA A 99 22.06 -6.75 -2.74
N VAL A 100 22.07 -8.08 -2.76
CA VAL A 100 21.28 -8.88 -1.83
C VAL A 100 22.12 -9.06 -0.56
N VAL A 101 21.55 -8.67 0.56
CA VAL A 101 22.15 -8.78 1.89
C VAL A 101 21.38 -9.82 2.67
N GLN A 102 22.07 -10.88 3.08
CA GLN A 102 21.49 -11.96 3.86
C GLN A 102 21.52 -11.61 5.35
N TYR A 103 20.53 -12.11 6.09
CA TYR A 103 20.47 -12.03 7.53
C TYR A 103 19.90 -13.31 8.14
N ASP A 104 20.33 -13.62 9.35
CA ASP A 104 19.85 -14.78 10.10
C ASP A 104 18.44 -14.51 10.65
N THR A 105 17.47 -15.32 10.22
CA THR A 105 16.07 -15.21 10.61
C THR A 105 15.79 -15.68 12.03
N ASP A 106 16.67 -16.51 12.61
CA ASP A 106 16.56 -16.96 13.99
C ASP A 106 17.08 -15.87 14.93
N ALA A 107 18.21 -15.23 14.57
CA ALA A 107 18.72 -14.07 15.29
C ALA A 107 17.82 -12.82 15.14
N HIS A 108 17.19 -12.66 13.96
CA HIS A 108 16.29 -11.55 13.66
C HIS A 108 14.93 -12.06 13.15
N PRO A 109 14.00 -12.44 14.05
CA PRO A 109 12.71 -13.03 13.70
C PRO A 109 11.69 -11.98 13.25
N LEU A 110 12.06 -11.13 12.29
CA LEU A 110 11.28 -9.99 11.79
C LEU A 110 9.88 -10.40 11.30
N GLY A 111 9.78 -11.56 10.64
CA GLY A 111 8.51 -12.12 10.19
C GLY A 111 7.54 -12.41 11.34
N GLN A 112 8.03 -12.98 12.45
CA GLN A 112 7.22 -13.26 13.64
C GLN A 112 6.77 -11.98 14.34
N LEU A 113 7.66 -10.99 14.43
CA LEU A 113 7.36 -9.69 15.01
C LEU A 113 6.27 -8.95 14.20
N ILE A 114 6.37 -8.96 12.87
CA ILE A 114 5.35 -8.38 12.00
C ILE A 114 4.04 -9.19 12.02
N ALA A 115 4.11 -10.52 12.13
CA ALA A 115 2.91 -11.34 12.29
C ALA A 115 2.11 -10.92 13.54
N ALA A 116 2.77 -10.60 14.64
CA ALA A 116 2.12 -10.05 15.83
C ALA A 116 1.54 -8.65 15.60
N VAL A 117 2.23 -7.77 14.85
CA VAL A 117 1.73 -6.43 14.46
C VAL A 117 0.49 -6.52 13.55
N LEU A 118 0.41 -7.56 12.72
CA LEU A 118 -0.70 -7.84 11.81
C LEU A 118 -1.76 -8.74 12.44
N GLU A 119 -1.67 -8.99 13.74
CA GLU A 119 -2.65 -9.76 14.52
C GLU A 119 -2.91 -11.15 13.91
N CYS A 120 -1.82 -11.83 13.53
CA CYS A 120 -1.90 -13.18 12.96
C CYS A 120 -2.21 -14.22 14.02
N MET A 121 -3.04 -15.20 13.63
CA MET A 121 -3.31 -16.36 14.47
C MET A 121 -2.07 -17.27 14.53
N PRO A 122 -1.89 -18.07 15.60
CA PRO A 122 -0.82 -19.06 15.66
C PRO A 122 -0.83 -19.97 14.42
N GLY A 123 0.32 -20.10 13.75
CA GLY A 123 0.48 -20.91 12.54
C GLY A 123 -0.01 -20.25 11.24
N GLU A 124 -0.57 -19.04 11.30
CA GLU A 124 -0.99 -18.33 10.10
C GLU A 124 0.20 -17.72 9.35
N ALA A 125 0.36 -18.09 8.08
CA ALA A 125 1.43 -17.57 7.24
C ALA A 125 1.14 -16.15 6.72
N LEU A 126 2.15 -15.27 6.77
CA LEU A 126 2.09 -13.93 6.19
C LEU A 126 1.73 -13.94 4.69
N SER A 127 2.15 -14.97 3.96
CA SER A 127 1.84 -15.15 2.53
C SER A 127 0.37 -15.47 2.26
N ALA A 128 -0.37 -15.91 3.28
CA ALA A 128 -1.76 -16.36 3.19
C ALA A 128 -2.77 -15.35 3.75
N LEU A 129 -2.35 -14.13 4.14
CA LEU A 129 -3.25 -13.12 4.72
C LEU A 129 -4.45 -12.76 3.83
N HIS A 130 -4.33 -12.89 2.51
CA HIS A 130 -5.42 -12.70 1.56
C HIS A 130 -6.50 -13.79 1.61
N LEU A 131 -6.26 -14.92 2.28
CA LEU A 131 -7.25 -15.98 2.54
C LEU A 131 -7.99 -15.76 3.87
N ARG A 132 -7.40 -14.98 4.79
CA ARG A 132 -8.02 -14.66 6.09
C ARG A 132 -9.42 -14.05 5.88
N PRO A 133 -10.46 -14.47 6.60
CA PRO A 133 -11.72 -13.73 6.68
C PRO A 133 -11.50 -12.30 7.19
N LEU A 134 -12.44 -11.39 6.94
CA LEU A 134 -12.37 -10.09 7.62
C LEU A 134 -12.60 -10.33 9.13
N PRO A 135 -11.77 -9.74 10.01
CA PRO A 135 -12.01 -9.81 11.45
C PRO A 135 -13.31 -9.10 11.81
N GLU A 136 -13.89 -9.45 12.98
CA GLU A 136 -15.10 -8.79 13.50
C GLU A 136 -14.82 -7.32 13.84
N GLU A 137 -13.67 -7.06 14.45
CA GLU A 137 -13.17 -5.72 14.78
C GLU A 137 -12.09 -5.26 13.78
N PRO A 138 -11.96 -3.94 13.52
CA PRO A 138 -10.94 -3.43 12.62
C PRO A 138 -9.54 -3.65 13.19
N PRO A 139 -8.57 -4.11 12.36
CA PRO A 139 -7.21 -4.31 12.82
C PRO A 139 -6.58 -2.98 13.26
N LEU A 140 -5.70 -3.05 14.25
CA LEU A 140 -4.93 -1.90 14.72
C LEU A 140 -3.97 -1.38 13.65
N CYS A 141 -3.45 -2.27 12.79
CA CYS A 141 -2.55 -1.89 11.72
C CYS A 141 -3.30 -1.29 10.52
N PRO A 142 -3.16 0.02 10.22
CA PRO A 142 -3.86 0.61 9.08
C PRO A 142 -3.39 0.04 7.74
N THR A 143 -2.13 -0.39 7.64
CA THR A 143 -1.60 -1.03 6.42
C THR A 143 -2.40 -2.28 6.06
N LEU A 144 -2.79 -3.10 7.05
CA LEU A 144 -3.62 -4.27 6.83
C LEU A 144 -5.04 -3.89 6.39
N LEU A 145 -5.62 -2.86 7.03
CA LEU A 145 -6.92 -2.31 6.66
C LEU A 145 -6.94 -1.83 5.19
N HIS A 146 -5.89 -1.12 4.78
CA HIS A 146 -5.71 -0.68 3.39
C HIS A 146 -5.51 -1.87 2.44
N ALA A 147 -4.77 -2.90 2.84
CA ALA A 147 -4.56 -4.09 2.03
C ALA A 147 -5.88 -4.83 1.73
N PHE A 148 -6.77 -5.01 2.73
CA PHE A 148 -8.08 -5.60 2.49
C PHE A 148 -8.90 -4.81 1.47
N ARG A 149 -8.86 -3.48 1.53
CA ARG A 149 -9.54 -2.62 0.55
C ARG A 149 -8.96 -2.80 -0.86
N LEU A 150 -7.63 -2.79 -0.98
CA LEU A 150 -6.94 -2.91 -2.27
C LEU A 150 -7.11 -4.30 -2.90
N ASN A 151 -7.23 -5.35 -2.10
CA ASN A 151 -7.62 -6.71 -2.52
C ASN A 151 -9.04 -6.78 -3.12
N GLY A 152 -9.82 -5.70 -3.05
CA GLY A 152 -11.17 -5.63 -3.63
C GLY A 152 -12.29 -6.05 -2.68
N ARG A 153 -11.97 -6.31 -1.40
CA ARG A 153 -12.96 -6.73 -0.40
C ARG A 153 -13.91 -5.60 -0.06
N LYS A 154 -15.18 -5.95 0.11
CA LYS A 154 -16.22 -5.02 0.58
C LYS A 154 -16.08 -4.83 2.08
N LEU A 155 -15.46 -3.72 2.48
CA LEU A 155 -15.25 -3.42 3.89
C LEU A 155 -16.54 -2.91 4.58
N PRO A 156 -16.74 -3.26 5.86
CA PRO A 156 -17.76 -2.66 6.70
C PRO A 156 -17.56 -1.14 6.87
N SER A 157 -18.62 -0.42 7.27
CA SER A 157 -18.60 1.04 7.41
C SER A 157 -17.58 1.51 8.45
N GLU A 158 -17.56 0.84 9.59
CA GLU A 158 -16.65 0.98 10.72
C GLU A 158 -15.19 0.95 10.27
N PHE A 159 -14.83 0.01 9.39
CA PHE A 159 -13.50 -0.11 8.79
C PHE A 159 -13.23 1.08 7.86
N THR A 160 -14.17 1.40 6.96
CA THR A 160 -13.98 2.52 6.02
C THR A 160 -13.88 3.88 6.67
N ASN A 161 -14.54 4.04 7.82
CA ASN A 161 -14.50 5.25 8.63
C ASN A 161 -13.11 5.52 9.17
N LEU A 162 -12.39 4.47 9.62
CA LEU A 162 -11.05 4.61 10.19
C LEU A 162 -9.99 5.07 9.19
N MET A 163 -10.18 4.81 7.88
CA MET A 163 -9.24 5.23 6.83
C MET A 163 -9.23 6.75 6.56
N GLY A 164 -10.09 7.56 7.20
CA GLY A 164 -10.02 9.02 7.10
C GLY A 164 -8.80 9.59 7.86
N ARG A 165 -8.14 10.63 7.32
CA ARG A 165 -6.87 11.19 7.87
C ARG A 165 -6.82 11.32 9.40
N GLY A 166 -7.84 11.92 10.02
CA GLY A 166 -7.86 12.13 11.47
C GLY A 166 -8.03 10.85 12.31
N ARG A 167 -8.85 9.90 11.85
CA ARG A 167 -9.08 8.62 12.54
C ARG A 167 -7.92 7.65 12.33
N ASN A 168 -7.29 7.69 11.16
CA ASN A 168 -6.07 6.94 10.86
C ASN A 168 -4.94 7.32 11.82
N ARG A 169 -4.76 8.62 12.12
CA ARG A 169 -3.77 9.08 13.09
C ARG A 169 -4.01 8.53 14.50
N LYS A 170 -5.26 8.48 14.97
CA LYS A 170 -5.60 7.88 16.27
C LYS A 170 -5.32 6.38 16.30
N LEU A 171 -5.60 5.68 15.20
CA LEU A 171 -5.33 4.26 15.06
C LEU A 171 -3.81 3.97 15.07
N LEU A 172 -3.02 4.76 14.34
CA LEU A 172 -1.56 4.72 14.40
C LEU A 172 -1.01 4.95 15.80
N ALA A 173 -1.54 5.92 16.55
CA ALA A 173 -1.11 6.16 17.93
C ALA A 173 -1.38 4.94 18.83
N LYS A 174 -2.54 4.27 18.67
CA LYS A 174 -2.83 3.01 19.38
C LYS A 174 -1.89 1.88 18.97
N LEU A 175 -1.64 1.74 17.67
CA LEU A 175 -0.68 0.77 17.14
C LEU A 175 0.70 0.98 17.77
N TRP A 176 1.22 2.21 17.74
CA TRP A 176 2.53 2.55 18.29
C TRP A 176 2.63 2.34 19.79
N ALA A 177 1.52 2.49 20.52
CA ALA A 177 1.45 2.19 21.94
C ALA A 177 1.33 0.68 22.25
N SER A 178 1.05 -0.16 21.26
CA SER A 178 0.89 -1.61 21.47
C SER A 178 2.22 -2.30 21.78
N ALA A 179 2.17 -3.34 22.61
CA ALA A 179 3.36 -4.14 22.92
C ALA A 179 3.94 -4.84 21.68
N ALA A 180 3.07 -5.27 20.74
CA ALA A 180 3.51 -5.91 19.50
C ALA A 180 4.34 -4.96 18.64
N TYR A 181 3.89 -3.71 18.47
CA TYR A 181 4.62 -2.72 17.68
C TYR A 181 5.93 -2.29 18.32
N ARG A 182 5.98 -2.15 19.66
CA ARG A 182 7.24 -1.84 20.37
C ARG A 182 8.26 -2.95 20.17
N ARG A 183 7.89 -4.21 20.37
CA ARG A 183 8.78 -5.37 20.11
C ARG A 183 9.23 -5.43 18.66
N TRP A 184 8.34 -5.12 17.71
CA TRP A 184 8.72 -4.99 16.30
C TRP A 184 9.78 -3.92 16.10
N LEU A 185 9.62 -2.74 16.70
CA LEU A 185 10.55 -1.63 16.54
C LEU A 185 11.91 -1.93 17.20
N ASP A 186 11.92 -2.59 18.36
CA ASP A 186 13.16 -3.01 19.02
C ASP A 186 13.91 -4.06 18.19
N GLY A 187 13.18 -5.06 17.63
CA GLY A 187 13.77 -6.06 16.73
C GLY A 187 14.24 -5.48 15.41
N TYR A 188 13.53 -4.48 14.89
CA TYR A 188 13.96 -3.69 13.73
C TYR A 188 15.27 -2.95 14.03
N ASP A 189 15.38 -2.25 15.15
CA ASP A 189 16.61 -1.53 15.53
C ASP A 189 17.79 -2.49 15.71
N ALA A 190 17.56 -3.67 16.30
CA ALA A 190 18.58 -4.72 16.43
C ALA A 190 19.05 -5.24 15.06
N TRP A 191 18.12 -5.43 14.11
CA TRP A 191 18.46 -5.82 12.73
C TRP A 191 19.19 -4.71 11.97
N VAL A 192 18.77 -3.44 12.13
CA VAL A 192 19.50 -2.31 11.54
C VAL A 192 20.94 -2.26 12.05
N ARG A 193 21.16 -2.48 13.36
CA ARG A 193 22.51 -2.55 13.93
C ARG A 193 23.35 -3.67 13.35
N ALA A 194 22.80 -4.88 13.28
CA ALA A 194 23.57 -6.06 12.88
C ALA A 194 23.78 -6.16 11.36
N VAL A 195 22.83 -5.65 10.56
CA VAL A 195 22.78 -5.90 9.11
C VAL A 195 22.97 -4.62 8.30
N VAL A 196 22.19 -3.58 8.60
CA VAL A 196 22.18 -2.35 7.79
C VAL A 196 23.43 -1.51 8.05
N LEU A 197 23.80 -1.29 9.32
CA LEU A 197 24.93 -0.43 9.68
C LEU A 197 26.26 -0.91 9.04
N PRO A 198 26.68 -2.20 9.17
CA PRO A 198 27.89 -2.69 8.52
C PRO A 198 27.84 -2.56 6.99
N ALA A 199 26.69 -2.88 6.38
CA ALA A 199 26.52 -2.84 4.94
C ALA A 199 26.29 -1.43 4.37
N ALA A 200 26.10 -0.43 5.24
CA ALA A 200 26.04 1.00 4.92
C ALA A 200 27.35 1.73 5.23
N GLY A 201 28.44 1.01 5.55
CA GLY A 201 29.77 1.58 5.76
C GLY A 201 30.34 1.37 7.16
N GLY A 202 29.57 0.86 8.12
CA GLY A 202 30.05 0.38 9.42
C GLY A 202 30.36 1.46 10.48
N ASP A 203 30.43 2.73 10.10
CA ASP A 203 30.75 3.81 11.04
C ASP A 203 29.52 4.32 11.79
N ALA A 204 28.68 5.11 11.13
CA ALA A 204 27.44 5.61 11.72
C ALA A 204 26.43 5.93 10.62
N ILE A 205 25.15 5.79 10.92
CA ILE A 205 24.05 6.07 9.99
C ILE A 205 22.94 6.89 10.66
N TYR A 206 22.29 7.71 9.84
CA TYR A 206 20.94 8.19 10.08
C TYR A 206 19.99 7.30 9.30
N TYR A 207 18.99 6.72 9.96
CA TYR A 207 18.06 5.81 9.29
C TYR A 207 16.61 6.14 9.61
N GLN A 208 15.74 5.86 8.64
CA GLN A 208 14.31 5.97 8.76
C GLN A 208 13.81 5.09 9.92
N ARG A 209 13.13 5.69 10.91
CA ARG A 209 12.53 4.98 12.04
C ARG A 209 11.19 5.61 12.43
N PRO A 210 10.05 4.92 12.29
CA PRO A 210 9.91 3.51 11.91
C PRO A 210 10.07 3.23 10.41
N PRO A 211 10.33 1.97 10.00
CA PRO A 211 10.35 1.59 8.60
C PRO A 211 8.94 1.63 8.00
N THR A 212 8.84 1.67 6.67
CA THR A 212 7.56 1.63 5.98
C THR A 212 7.08 0.20 5.79
N LEU A 213 6.09 -0.22 6.57
CA LEU A 213 5.44 -1.52 6.38
C LEU A 213 4.51 -1.53 5.16
N ARG A 214 4.59 -2.58 4.35
CA ARG A 214 3.79 -2.80 3.14
C ARG A 214 3.12 -4.17 3.21
N VAL A 215 1.81 -4.20 2.93
CA VAL A 215 1.03 -5.44 2.75
C VAL A 215 0.34 -5.34 1.39
N ALA A 216 0.73 -6.21 0.46
CA ALA A 216 0.20 -6.25 -0.90
C ALA A 216 -0.41 -7.63 -1.18
N MET A 217 -1.71 -7.75 -0.93
CA MET A 217 -2.50 -8.93 -1.29
C MET A 217 -2.68 -9.04 -2.81
N PRO A 218 -3.01 -10.23 -3.35
CA PRO A 218 -3.39 -10.38 -4.74
C PRO A 218 -4.46 -9.36 -5.13
N SER A 219 -4.24 -8.57 -6.17
CA SER A 219 -5.17 -7.50 -6.54
C SER A 219 -4.93 -7.03 -7.97
N VAL A 220 -5.94 -6.36 -8.55
CA VAL A 220 -5.87 -5.81 -9.91
C VAL A 220 -5.09 -4.51 -10.00
N ALA A 221 -4.61 -3.97 -8.88
CA ALA A 221 -3.99 -2.65 -8.81
C ALA A 221 -2.60 -2.74 -8.16
N ALA A 222 -1.65 -2.01 -8.74
CA ALA A 222 -0.37 -1.79 -8.10
C ALA A 222 -0.53 -0.97 -6.81
N THR A 223 0.28 -1.27 -5.80
CA THR A 223 0.29 -0.54 -4.53
C THR A 223 1.08 0.78 -4.59
N ILE A 224 2.04 0.85 -5.51
CA ILE A 224 3.04 1.92 -5.63
C ILE A 224 3.28 2.17 -7.12
N GLY A 225 3.15 3.42 -7.56
CA GLY A 225 3.46 3.86 -8.92
C GLY A 225 4.95 4.11 -9.15
N ILE A 226 5.34 4.35 -10.40
CA ILE A 226 6.75 4.61 -10.77
C ILE A 226 7.22 5.95 -10.20
N HIS A 227 8.25 5.88 -9.36
CA HIS A 227 8.86 7.05 -8.74
C HIS A 227 10.34 6.79 -8.39
N ARG A 228 11.03 7.88 -8.06
CA ARG A 228 12.28 7.87 -7.29
C ARG A 228 12.01 8.55 -5.96
N ASP A 229 12.74 8.18 -4.92
CA ASP A 229 12.55 8.85 -3.63
C ASP A 229 12.94 10.34 -3.71
N ALA A 230 13.97 10.69 -4.48
CA ALA A 230 14.36 12.09 -4.70
C ALA A 230 13.30 12.96 -5.42
N ASP A 231 12.21 12.36 -5.93
CA ASP A 231 11.07 13.13 -6.46
C ASP A 231 10.20 13.72 -5.32
N TYR A 232 10.41 13.29 -4.08
CA TYR A 232 9.65 13.74 -2.90
C TYR A 232 10.49 14.69 -2.01
N PRO A 233 9.84 15.55 -1.19
CA PRO A 233 10.53 16.43 -0.26
C PRO A 233 11.30 15.66 0.81
N ARG A 234 12.31 16.32 1.42
CA ARG A 234 13.08 15.80 2.56
C ARG A 234 13.84 14.50 2.27
N HIS A 235 14.26 14.33 1.02
CA HIS A 235 15.20 13.29 0.63
C HIS A 235 16.59 13.87 0.39
N GLN A 236 17.64 13.21 0.89
CA GLN A 236 19.03 13.59 0.72
C GLN A 236 19.73 12.80 -0.40
N PRO A 237 20.73 13.42 -1.05
CA PRO A 237 21.46 12.77 -2.14
C PRO A 237 22.25 11.53 -1.77
N ALA A 238 22.46 11.19 -0.49
CA ALA A 238 23.26 10.04 -0.02
C ALA A 238 22.46 8.87 0.60
N GLU A 239 21.12 8.91 0.53
CA GLU A 239 20.23 7.81 0.95
C GLU A 239 20.46 6.47 0.23
N ILE A 240 20.67 5.42 1.00
CA ILE A 240 20.72 4.03 0.57
C ILE A 240 19.36 3.39 0.90
N ASN A 241 18.70 2.80 -0.09
CA ASN A 241 17.41 2.15 0.11
C ASN A 241 17.60 0.69 0.46
N TRP A 242 16.73 0.23 1.36
CA TRP A 242 16.63 -1.16 1.77
C TRP A 242 15.20 -1.63 1.62
N TRP A 243 15.00 -2.78 0.99
CA TRP A 243 13.70 -3.43 0.88
C TRP A 243 13.80 -4.87 1.36
N CYS A 244 13.02 -5.21 2.38
CA CYS A 244 13.08 -6.50 3.06
C CYS A 244 11.70 -7.18 3.00
N PRO A 245 11.51 -8.18 2.11
CA PRO A 245 10.33 -9.02 2.13
C PRO A 245 10.39 -10.02 3.28
N LEU A 246 9.23 -10.26 3.91
CA LEU A 246 9.03 -11.20 5.01
C LEU A 246 8.33 -12.48 4.56
N VAL A 247 8.26 -12.67 3.25
CA VAL A 247 7.77 -13.84 2.51
C VAL A 247 8.59 -13.94 1.23
N ASP A 248 8.66 -15.12 0.63
CA ASP A 248 9.30 -15.26 -0.68
C ASP A 248 8.54 -14.45 -1.74
N VAL A 249 9.28 -13.73 -2.58
CA VAL A 249 8.73 -12.84 -3.61
C VAL A 249 9.40 -13.08 -4.95
N ALA A 250 8.62 -13.00 -6.01
CA ALA A 250 9.07 -13.08 -7.40
C ALA A 250 8.03 -12.38 -8.30
N ASP A 251 8.43 -12.02 -9.52
CA ASP A 251 7.53 -11.51 -10.56
C ASP A 251 6.57 -10.41 -10.08
N SER A 252 5.27 -10.70 -10.02
CA SER A 252 4.22 -9.75 -9.69
C SER A 252 4.10 -9.41 -8.20
N SER A 253 4.70 -10.23 -7.32
CA SER A 253 4.80 -9.91 -5.89
C SER A 253 6.06 -9.11 -5.56
N ALA A 254 7.04 -9.04 -6.45
CA ALA A 254 8.32 -8.37 -6.22
C ALA A 254 8.27 -6.83 -6.34
N LEU A 255 9.37 -6.19 -5.94
CA LEU A 255 9.68 -4.80 -6.29
C LEU A 255 10.28 -4.76 -7.70
N TRP A 256 9.81 -3.82 -8.53
CA TRP A 256 10.32 -3.61 -9.89
C TRP A 256 11.25 -2.40 -9.89
N LEU A 257 12.47 -2.59 -10.38
CA LEU A 257 13.56 -1.61 -10.28
C LEU A 257 14.31 -1.52 -11.62
N GLU A 258 14.66 -0.30 -12.03
CA GLU A 258 15.58 -0.09 -13.17
C GLU A 258 17.03 -0.39 -12.76
N SER A 259 17.85 -0.91 -13.68
CA SER A 259 19.22 -1.36 -13.36
C SER A 259 20.19 -0.21 -13.03
N ALA A 260 19.92 0.98 -13.55
CA ALA A 260 20.63 2.21 -13.20
C ALA A 260 19.72 3.44 -13.45
N PRO A 261 20.05 4.61 -12.87
CA PRO A 261 19.22 5.80 -12.98
C PRO A 261 18.89 6.14 -14.44
N GLY A 262 17.59 6.25 -14.75
CA GLY A 262 17.11 6.68 -16.05
C GLY A 262 17.03 5.60 -17.14
N ARG A 263 17.50 4.37 -16.90
CA ARG A 263 17.51 3.29 -17.91
C ARG A 263 16.12 2.78 -18.28
N GLY A 264 15.20 2.72 -17.33
CA GLY A 264 13.81 2.28 -17.59
C GLY A 264 13.67 0.80 -17.95
N ASP A 265 14.71 0.01 -17.74
CA ASP A 265 14.78 -1.44 -17.93
C ASP A 265 14.29 -2.19 -16.69
N PHE A 266 13.05 -1.91 -16.29
CA PHE A 266 12.47 -2.45 -15.07
C PHE A 266 12.42 -3.98 -15.09
N ALA A 267 12.95 -4.59 -14.03
CA ALA A 267 12.81 -6.03 -13.78
C ALA A 267 12.40 -6.29 -12.32
N PRO A 268 11.66 -7.37 -12.04
CA PRO A 268 11.35 -7.77 -10.67
C PRO A 268 12.60 -8.24 -9.95
N ARG A 269 12.70 -7.96 -8.65
CA ARG A 269 13.74 -8.52 -7.77
C ARG A 269 13.15 -9.63 -6.91
N ALA A 270 13.45 -10.86 -7.31
CA ALA A 270 13.11 -12.04 -6.53
C ALA A 270 14.03 -12.12 -5.31
N LEU A 271 13.43 -12.42 -4.15
CA LEU A 271 14.11 -12.54 -2.87
C LEU A 271 13.39 -13.59 -2.03
N ARG A 272 14.14 -14.22 -1.13
CA ARG A 272 13.64 -15.16 -0.13
C ARG A 272 13.58 -14.53 1.25
N VAL A 273 12.84 -15.15 2.15
CA VAL A 273 12.91 -14.81 3.58
C VAL A 273 14.36 -14.92 4.07
N GLY A 274 14.84 -13.91 4.79
CA GLY A 274 16.25 -13.80 5.18
C GLY A 274 17.11 -12.97 4.22
N GLU A 275 16.53 -12.44 3.14
CA GLU A 275 17.21 -11.58 2.18
C GLU A 275 16.62 -10.16 2.17
N ALA A 276 17.49 -9.15 2.15
CA ALA A 276 17.12 -7.75 1.96
C ALA A 276 17.86 -7.19 0.73
N LEU A 277 17.16 -6.39 -0.07
CA LEU A 277 17.74 -5.69 -1.21
C LEU A 277 18.25 -4.33 -0.77
N ARG A 278 19.55 -4.10 -0.92
CA ARG A 278 20.18 -2.78 -0.86
C ARG A 278 20.28 -2.21 -2.28
N PHE A 279 19.83 -0.98 -2.50
CA PHE A 279 19.82 -0.37 -3.85
C PHE A 279 19.75 1.15 -3.82
N ASN A 280 19.94 1.78 -4.99
CA ASN A 280 19.81 3.22 -5.19
C ASN A 280 18.35 3.64 -5.46
N GLY A 281 17.44 3.52 -4.50
CA GLY A 281 16.04 3.98 -4.68
C GLY A 281 15.86 5.50 -4.72
N SER A 282 16.88 6.24 -4.28
CA SER A 282 16.97 7.70 -4.40
C SER A 282 16.95 8.15 -5.86
N LEU A 283 17.72 7.48 -6.73
CA LEU A 283 17.88 7.86 -8.14
C LEU A 283 17.33 6.85 -9.14
N CYS A 284 17.29 5.56 -8.81
CA CYS A 284 16.66 4.54 -9.63
C CYS A 284 15.16 4.52 -9.40
N ARG A 285 14.42 4.62 -10.50
CA ARG A 285 12.97 4.46 -10.51
C ARG A 285 12.59 3.05 -10.08
N HIS A 286 11.57 2.98 -9.24
CA HIS A 286 11.02 1.71 -8.79
C HIS A 286 9.50 1.80 -8.63
N HIS A 287 8.85 0.64 -8.70
CA HIS A 287 7.41 0.53 -8.56
C HIS A 287 6.97 -0.89 -8.18
N THR A 288 5.67 -1.06 -8.04
CA THR A 288 5.04 -2.38 -7.95
C THR A 288 4.10 -2.57 -9.13
N VAL A 289 3.77 -3.82 -9.45
CA VAL A 289 2.71 -4.16 -10.40
C VAL A 289 1.49 -4.70 -9.65
N ALA A 290 0.42 -4.99 -10.38
CA ALA A 290 -0.71 -5.73 -9.82
C ALA A 290 -0.22 -7.10 -9.35
N ASN A 291 -0.46 -7.44 -8.09
CA ASN A 291 0.00 -8.72 -7.54
C ASN A 291 -0.91 -9.85 -8.05
N GLN A 292 -0.36 -10.71 -8.91
CA GLN A 292 -1.04 -11.84 -9.54
C GLN A 292 -0.49 -13.20 -9.08
N SER A 293 0.46 -13.20 -8.13
CA SER A 293 1.17 -14.40 -7.67
C SER A 293 0.31 -15.39 -6.88
N GLY A 294 -0.90 -14.99 -6.48
CA GLY A 294 -1.71 -15.76 -5.54
C GLY A 294 -1.18 -15.76 -4.09
N THR A 295 -0.14 -14.97 -3.78
CA THR A 295 0.38 -14.81 -2.42
C THR A 295 0.31 -13.36 -1.96
N THR A 296 0.18 -13.13 -0.66
CA THR A 296 0.32 -11.79 -0.07
C THR A 296 1.79 -11.47 0.12
N ARG A 297 2.28 -10.39 -0.51
CA ARG A 297 3.58 -9.84 -0.12
C ARG A 297 3.42 -9.06 1.18
N VAL A 298 4.21 -9.43 2.18
CA VAL A 298 4.49 -8.60 3.35
C VAL A 298 5.95 -8.19 3.29
N SER A 299 6.24 -6.90 3.36
CA SER A 299 7.60 -6.37 3.32
C SER A 299 7.70 -5.07 4.10
N PHE A 300 8.91 -4.66 4.46
CA PHE A 300 9.16 -3.29 4.89
C PHE A 300 10.30 -2.67 4.09
N ASP A 301 10.32 -1.34 4.03
CA ASP A 301 11.39 -0.57 3.39
C ASP A 301 11.90 0.53 4.32
N LEU A 302 13.21 0.82 4.25
CA LEU A 302 13.84 1.94 4.95
C LEU A 302 14.86 2.65 4.06
N ARG A 303 15.28 3.82 4.52
CA ARG A 303 16.41 4.56 3.98
C ARG A 303 17.43 4.75 5.09
N ALA A 304 18.70 4.65 4.74
CA ALA A 304 19.82 4.96 5.63
C ALA A 304 20.80 5.90 4.91
N ILE A 305 21.36 6.86 5.63
CA ILE A 305 22.36 7.80 5.14
C ILE A 305 23.59 7.61 6.02
N PRO A 306 24.77 7.26 5.47
CA PRO A 306 26.02 7.28 6.21
C PRO A 306 26.23 8.68 6.81
N ALA A 307 26.55 8.77 8.11
CA ALA A 307 26.62 10.04 8.81
C ALA A 307 27.63 11.01 8.16
N ALA A 308 28.76 10.48 7.66
CA ALA A 308 29.78 11.26 6.94
C ALA A 308 29.32 11.79 5.57
N ALA A 309 28.19 11.32 5.05
CA ALA A 309 27.63 11.71 3.75
C ALA A 309 26.35 12.55 3.88
N VAL A 310 25.96 12.92 5.10
CA VAL A 310 24.91 13.91 5.34
C VAL A 310 25.35 15.25 4.79
N VAL A 311 24.46 15.91 4.05
CA VAL A 311 24.70 17.25 3.51
C VAL A 311 24.04 18.28 4.42
N GLY A 312 24.86 19.13 5.05
CA GLY A 312 24.39 20.16 5.97
C GLY A 312 24.09 19.59 7.35
N GLU A 313 22.99 20.03 7.94
CA GLU A 313 22.58 19.58 9.28
C GLU A 313 22.06 18.13 9.27
N PRO A 314 22.18 17.41 10.41
CA PRO A 314 21.56 16.11 10.59
C PRO A 314 20.07 16.10 10.18
N PRO A 315 19.62 15.09 9.41
CA PRO A 315 18.24 15.04 8.98
C PRO A 315 17.32 14.75 10.17
N GLU A 316 16.39 15.66 10.47
CA GLU A 316 15.26 15.36 11.37
C GLU A 316 14.31 14.32 10.76
N ARG A 317 14.26 14.26 9.42
CA ARG A 317 13.38 13.39 8.64
C ARG A 317 14.05 12.86 7.39
N ILE A 318 13.68 11.64 7.01
CA ILE A 318 13.91 11.09 5.66
C ILE A 318 12.54 10.86 5.03
N GLY A 319 12.24 11.63 3.99
CA GLY A 319 10.89 11.75 3.44
C GLY A 319 9.89 12.24 4.49
N ASP A 320 8.86 11.45 4.76
CA ASP A 320 7.82 11.75 5.76
C ASP A 320 8.08 11.13 7.14
N TYR A 321 9.20 10.42 7.30
CA TYR A 321 9.48 9.59 8.48
C TYR A 321 10.50 10.25 9.39
N ASP A 322 10.33 10.02 10.70
CA ASP A 322 11.33 10.40 11.69
C ASP A 322 12.62 9.59 11.49
N VAL A 323 13.71 10.12 12.01
CA VAL A 323 15.06 9.58 11.84
C VAL A 323 15.63 9.18 13.19
N ALA A 324 16.36 8.07 13.21
CA ALA A 324 17.20 7.69 14.32
C ALA A 324 18.68 7.68 13.88
N PHE A 325 19.55 7.94 14.85
CA PHE A 325 21.00 7.84 14.67
C PHE A 325 21.49 6.52 15.25
N MET A 326 22.46 5.90 14.57
CA MET A 326 23.09 4.67 15.03
C MET A 326 24.59 4.70 14.74
N ALA A 327 25.37 4.31 15.73
CA ALA A 327 26.81 4.08 15.69
C ALA A 327 27.08 2.67 16.27
N PRO A 328 28.31 2.11 16.13
CA PRO A 328 28.60 0.69 16.34
C PRO A 328 28.25 0.22 17.75
#